data_AF-A0A965PNN3-F1
#
_entry.id   AF-A0A965PNN3-F1
#
_cell.length_a   1.000
_cell.length_b   1.000
_cell.length_c   1.000
_cell.angle_alpha   90.00
_cell.angle_beta   90.00
_cell.angle_gamma   90.00
#
_symmetry.space_group_name_H-M   'P 1'
#
loop_
_entity.id
_entity.type
_entity.pdbx_description
1 polymer ?
#
loop_
_entity_poly.entity_id
_entity_poly.type
_entity_poly.pdbx_seq_one_letter_code
_entity_poly.pdbx_strand_id
1 'polypeptide(L)'
;MTSQGDLLYASGANTLARLAKNTAATRYLSNTGTSNNPAWAQINLTNGVTGTLPYGNGGTGVSAAATNGQLLIGNGSGFTLANITVSAPLSISNTAGGIALSASGLGAGDVIGPTGATDRALAIYDGATGKILQNSTATVTSLGFLTANGLTFPATQVSSADANTLDDYEEGTFTPYYYGQDIFNGDITITYASTFGQIGVYRKIGAVVFFNLQITTSSVVVTGTTSNAISIYGLPFSGLSLPGLAQVVAIPYTANWTTNAPSIGYLIGATNYFSLFYKTAPNAISSSAIVGSNLTTGSGFNNQVWITGMYLTAT
;
A
#
# COMPACT_ATOMS: atom_id res chain seq x y z
N MET A 1 91.03 -24.78 4.21
CA MET A 1 89.93 -23.90 4.67
C MET A 1 90.47 -22.48 4.73
N THR A 2 89.74 -21.46 4.26
CA THR A 2 90.26 -20.08 4.13
C THR A 2 89.64 -19.10 5.11
N SER A 3 88.55 -19.49 5.79
CA SER A 3 87.92 -18.69 6.84
C SER A 3 87.30 -19.59 7.91
N GLN A 4 87.19 -19.10 9.15
CA GLN A 4 86.49 -19.80 10.23
C GLN A 4 85.02 -20.05 9.82
N GLY A 5 84.55 -21.29 9.94
CA GLY A 5 83.20 -21.70 9.56
C GLY A 5 83.07 -22.32 8.16
N ASP A 6 84.15 -22.37 7.37
CA ASP A 6 84.20 -23.18 6.15
C ASP A 6 84.07 -24.68 6.51
N LEU A 7 83.44 -25.46 5.62
CA LEU A 7 83.33 -26.92 5.74
C LEU A 7 84.09 -27.61 4.61
N LEU A 8 84.64 -28.78 4.91
CA LEU A 8 85.23 -29.68 3.92
C LEU A 8 84.24 -30.81 3.62
N TYR A 9 84.05 -31.13 2.35
CA TYR A 9 83.18 -32.22 1.92
C TYR A 9 83.80 -32.99 0.76
N ALA A 10 83.38 -34.24 0.54
CA ALA A 10 83.80 -35.00 -0.64
C ALA A 10 82.94 -34.59 -1.85
N SER A 11 83.55 -34.02 -2.89
CA SER A 11 82.86 -33.65 -4.13
C SER A 11 82.87 -34.75 -5.20
N GLY A 12 83.50 -35.88 -4.89
CA GLY A 12 83.66 -37.05 -5.76
C GLY A 12 84.53 -38.10 -5.07
N ALA A 13 84.69 -39.28 -5.69
CA ALA A 13 85.57 -40.31 -5.18
C ALA A 13 86.99 -39.76 -4.98
N ASN A 14 87.52 -39.91 -3.77
CA ASN A 14 88.86 -39.43 -3.38
C ASN A 14 89.11 -37.93 -3.61
N THR A 15 88.07 -37.11 -3.79
CA THR A 15 88.19 -35.68 -4.07
C THR A 15 87.49 -34.87 -2.98
N LEU A 16 88.25 -34.03 -2.27
CA LEU A 16 87.72 -33.11 -1.26
C LEU A 16 87.56 -31.71 -1.85
N ALA A 17 86.45 -31.06 -1.51
CA ALA A 17 86.14 -29.68 -1.87
C ALA A 17 85.76 -28.88 -0.62
N ARG A 18 85.90 -27.56 -0.73
CA ARG A 18 85.56 -26.62 0.33
C ARG A 18 84.19 -26.02 0.07
N LEU A 19 83.28 -26.15 1.02
CA LEU A 19 82.05 -25.35 1.09
C LEU A 19 82.35 -24.12 1.95
N ALA A 20 82.37 -22.95 1.32
CA ALA A 20 82.58 -21.69 2.03
C ALA A 20 81.48 -21.46 3.08
N LYS A 21 81.81 -20.83 4.21
CA LYS A 21 80.80 -20.41 5.19
C LYS A 21 79.74 -19.53 4.53
N ASN A 22 78.47 -19.73 4.88
CA ASN A 22 77.45 -18.76 4.49
C ASN A 22 77.50 -17.56 5.44
N THR A 23 77.51 -16.34 4.90
CA THR A 23 77.51 -15.10 5.71
C THR A 23 76.11 -14.72 6.19
N ALA A 24 75.05 -15.32 5.64
CA ALA A 24 73.69 -15.17 6.13
C ALA A 24 73.42 -16.08 7.34
N ALA A 25 72.68 -15.56 8.33
CA ALA A 25 72.25 -16.33 9.49
C ALA A 25 71.23 -17.42 9.13
N THR A 26 71.08 -18.41 10.03
CA THR A 26 70.07 -19.49 9.96
C THR A 26 70.08 -20.24 8.63
N ARG A 27 71.21 -20.88 8.32
CA ARG A 27 71.40 -21.75 7.16
C ARG A 27 71.65 -23.17 7.62
N TYR A 28 71.16 -24.11 6.83
CA TYR A 28 71.27 -25.54 7.08
C TYR A 28 71.97 -26.19 5.89
N LEU A 29 72.63 -27.31 6.12
CA LEU A 29 73.20 -28.10 5.03
C LEU A 29 72.09 -28.91 4.39
N SER A 30 71.88 -28.69 3.10
CA SER A 30 71.04 -29.54 2.26
C SER A 30 71.90 -30.15 1.16
N ASN A 31 71.55 -31.34 0.70
CA ASN A 31 72.03 -31.88 -0.56
C ASN A 31 71.06 -31.47 -1.68
N THR A 32 71.57 -30.88 -2.76
CA THR A 32 70.75 -30.48 -3.91
C THR A 32 71.47 -30.77 -5.22
N GLY A 33 70.71 -30.84 -6.32
CA GLY A 33 71.26 -31.10 -7.66
C GLY A 33 71.74 -32.53 -7.87
N THR A 34 72.24 -32.82 -9.07
CA THR A 34 72.64 -34.17 -9.50
C THR A 34 73.94 -34.67 -8.86
N SER A 35 74.77 -33.75 -8.35
CA SER A 35 76.04 -34.09 -7.67
C SER A 35 75.86 -34.47 -6.20
N ASN A 36 74.67 -34.22 -5.61
CA ASN A 36 74.38 -34.47 -4.20
C ASN A 36 75.34 -33.76 -3.22
N ASN A 37 76.07 -32.75 -3.69
CA ASN A 37 77.03 -32.01 -2.87
C ASN A 37 76.28 -31.21 -1.79
N PRO A 38 76.85 -31.09 -0.56
CA PRO A 38 76.29 -30.24 0.47
C PRO A 38 76.35 -28.78 0.02
N ALA A 39 75.23 -28.09 0.20
CA ALA A 39 75.07 -26.67 -0.03
C ALA A 39 74.36 -26.04 1.17
N TRP A 40 74.72 -24.79 1.48
CA TRP A 40 73.99 -24.01 2.47
C TRP A 40 72.65 -23.56 1.88
N ALA A 41 71.55 -23.93 2.53
CA ALA A 41 70.21 -23.55 2.14
C ALA A 41 69.37 -23.12 3.35
N GLN A 42 68.17 -22.63 3.09
CA GLN A 42 67.10 -22.60 4.09
C GLN A 42 66.40 -23.96 4.14
N ILE A 43 65.69 -24.25 5.23
CA ILE A 43 64.83 -25.43 5.30
C ILE A 43 63.75 -25.28 4.23
N ASN A 44 63.73 -26.21 3.27
CA ASN A 44 62.67 -26.29 2.27
C ASN A 44 61.46 -27.01 2.90
N LEU A 45 60.32 -26.33 3.05
CA LEU A 45 59.14 -26.94 3.67
C LEU A 45 58.44 -27.96 2.75
N THR A 46 58.78 -28.01 1.47
CA THR A 46 58.21 -28.96 0.49
C THR A 46 58.93 -30.31 0.52
N ASN A 47 60.24 -30.36 0.78
CA ASN A 47 61.02 -31.61 0.74
C ASN A 47 62.09 -31.77 1.82
N GLY A 48 62.36 -30.73 2.62
CA GLY A 48 63.32 -30.75 3.73
C GLY A 48 62.68 -31.07 5.09
N VAL A 49 61.35 -31.25 5.13
CA VAL A 49 60.60 -31.75 6.29
C VAL A 49 60.21 -33.21 6.02
N THR A 50 60.63 -34.13 6.87
CA THR A 50 60.16 -35.52 6.84
C THR A 50 58.92 -35.67 7.71
N GLY A 51 57.86 -36.28 7.18
CA GLY A 51 56.60 -36.45 7.90
C GLY A 51 55.76 -35.16 7.98
N THR A 52 54.96 -35.04 9.04
CA THR A 52 54.04 -33.90 9.25
C THR A 52 54.66 -32.90 10.21
N LEU A 53 54.68 -31.61 9.86
CA LEU A 53 55.13 -30.57 10.80
C LEU A 53 54.11 -30.43 11.94
N PRO A 54 54.48 -30.72 13.20
CA PRO A 54 53.56 -30.63 14.33
C PRO A 54 53.20 -29.17 14.63
N TYR A 55 52.04 -28.96 15.25
CA TYR A 55 51.54 -27.62 15.56
C TYR A 55 52.44 -26.83 16.52
N GLY A 56 53.15 -27.50 17.43
CA GLY A 56 54.14 -26.85 18.31
C GLY A 56 55.29 -26.17 17.56
N ASN A 57 55.53 -26.57 16.31
CA ASN A 57 56.56 -26.00 15.43
C ASN A 57 55.95 -25.12 14.33
N GLY A 58 54.73 -24.61 14.52
CA GLY A 58 54.02 -23.73 13.57
C GLY A 58 53.35 -24.44 12.40
N GLY A 59 53.34 -25.77 12.38
CA GLY A 59 52.56 -26.56 11.42
C GLY A 59 51.10 -26.73 11.85
N THR A 60 50.37 -27.62 11.18
CA THR A 60 49.00 -27.99 11.56
C THR A 60 48.95 -29.31 12.32
N GLY A 61 50.01 -30.13 12.24
CA GLY A 61 50.01 -31.51 12.72
C GLY A 61 49.06 -32.43 11.95
N VAL A 62 48.47 -31.98 10.83
CA VAL A 62 47.52 -32.74 10.02
C VAL A 62 48.11 -33.02 8.65
N SER A 63 48.21 -34.30 8.28
CA SER A 63 48.68 -34.77 6.97
C SER A 63 47.56 -35.19 6.02
N ALA A 64 46.34 -35.38 6.53
CA ALA A 64 45.21 -35.73 5.70
C ALA A 64 44.83 -34.55 4.78
N ALA A 65 44.43 -34.86 3.54
CA ALA A 65 43.85 -33.87 2.65
C ALA A 65 42.45 -33.48 3.17
N ALA A 66 42.14 -32.18 3.16
CA ALA A 66 40.80 -31.70 3.48
C ALA A 66 39.79 -32.20 2.45
N THR A 67 38.70 -32.81 2.93
CA THR A 67 37.52 -33.07 2.09
C THR A 67 36.64 -31.82 2.02
N ASN A 68 35.59 -31.85 1.19
CA ASN A 68 34.72 -30.70 0.93
C ASN A 68 34.22 -30.04 2.23
N GLY A 69 34.38 -28.73 2.31
CA GLY A 69 33.96 -27.87 3.43
C GLY A 69 34.62 -28.17 4.79
N GLN A 70 35.72 -28.92 4.84
CA GLN A 70 36.47 -29.10 6.09
C GLN A 70 37.43 -27.93 6.33
N LEU A 71 37.55 -27.54 7.59
CA LEU A 71 38.51 -26.55 8.08
C LEU A 71 39.42 -27.20 9.12
N LEU A 72 40.58 -26.59 9.37
CA LEU A 72 41.37 -26.89 10.55
C LEU A 72 40.66 -26.30 11.76
N ILE A 73 39.99 -27.15 12.54
CA ILE A 73 39.30 -26.76 13.76
C ILE A 73 40.17 -27.13 14.96
N GLY A 74 40.41 -26.16 15.83
CA GLY A 74 41.18 -26.37 17.06
C GLY A 74 40.47 -27.38 17.96
N ASN A 75 41.21 -28.38 18.45
CA ASN A 75 40.66 -29.49 19.24
C ASN A 75 41.27 -29.59 20.65
N GLY A 76 41.95 -28.54 21.11
CA GLY A 76 42.68 -28.53 22.39
C GLY A 76 44.02 -29.30 22.38
N SER A 77 44.36 -29.98 21.29
CA SER A 77 45.61 -30.72 21.08
C SER A 77 46.24 -30.40 19.70
N GLY A 78 46.00 -29.19 19.19
CA GLY A 78 46.35 -28.78 17.83
C GLY A 78 45.09 -28.59 16.97
N PHE A 79 45.07 -29.21 15.79
CA PHE A 79 43.98 -29.08 14.82
C PHE A 79 43.45 -30.45 14.38
N THR A 80 42.18 -30.50 14.00
CA THR A 80 41.58 -31.60 13.25
C THR A 80 40.83 -31.03 12.05
N LEU A 81 40.87 -31.74 10.92
CA LEU A 81 40.00 -31.43 9.79
C LEU A 81 38.56 -31.80 10.13
N ALA A 82 37.70 -30.81 10.22
CA ALA A 82 36.30 -31.01 10.57
C ALA A 82 35.41 -30.03 9.80
N ASN A 83 34.19 -30.47 9.52
CA ASN A 83 33.15 -29.56 9.05
C ASN A 83 32.62 -28.75 10.23
N ILE A 84 32.24 -27.50 9.97
CA ILE A 84 31.39 -26.78 10.91
C ILE A 84 30.04 -27.51 10.92
N THR A 85 29.57 -27.88 12.11
CA THR A 85 28.26 -28.48 12.30
C THR A 85 27.39 -27.52 13.10
N VAL A 86 26.14 -27.39 12.69
CA VAL A 86 25.16 -26.49 13.30
C VAL A 86 23.83 -27.22 13.37
N SER A 87 22.94 -26.74 14.23
CA SER A 87 21.53 -27.09 14.21
C SER A 87 20.71 -25.92 13.67
N ALA A 88 19.46 -26.19 13.31
CA ALA A 88 18.52 -25.16 12.89
C ALA A 88 18.51 -23.99 13.89
N PRO A 89 18.41 -22.73 13.42
CA PRO A 89 17.97 -22.33 12.07
C PRO A 89 19.09 -22.18 11.03
N LEU A 90 20.35 -22.45 11.39
CA LEU A 90 21.46 -22.39 10.43
C LEU A 90 21.64 -23.76 9.77
N SER A 91 21.91 -23.75 8.47
CA SER A 91 22.24 -24.91 7.66
C SER A 91 23.55 -24.65 6.93
N ILE A 92 24.37 -25.69 6.85
CA ILE A 92 25.69 -25.65 6.24
C ILE A 92 25.72 -26.65 5.10
N SER A 93 26.07 -26.17 3.90
CA SER A 93 26.32 -27.01 2.74
C SER A 93 27.79 -26.96 2.37
N ASN A 94 28.47 -28.08 2.56
CA ASN A 94 29.90 -28.24 2.26
C ASN A 94 30.10 -28.56 0.78
N THR A 95 30.83 -27.70 0.05
CA THR A 95 31.13 -27.86 -1.37
C THR A 95 32.64 -27.91 -1.62
N ALA A 96 33.05 -28.29 -2.83
CA ALA A 96 34.46 -28.19 -3.21
C ALA A 96 34.87 -26.71 -3.22
N GLY A 97 35.88 -26.36 -2.42
CA GLY A 97 36.40 -25.00 -2.33
C GLY A 97 35.49 -23.99 -1.61
N GLY A 98 34.39 -24.42 -0.98
CA GLY A 98 33.44 -23.52 -0.33
C GLY A 98 32.65 -24.14 0.83
N ILE A 99 32.15 -23.27 1.69
CA ILE A 99 31.18 -23.60 2.75
C ILE A 99 30.04 -22.61 2.59
N ALA A 100 28.89 -23.07 2.11
CA ALA A 100 27.71 -22.23 2.01
C ALA A 100 26.96 -22.23 3.34
N LEU A 101 26.74 -21.03 3.87
CA LEU A 101 25.95 -20.78 5.08
C LEU A 101 24.59 -20.26 4.66
N SER A 102 23.53 -20.96 5.05
CA SER A 102 22.16 -20.52 4.83
C SER A 102 21.35 -20.64 6.12
N ALA A 103 20.62 -19.60 6.49
CA ALA A 103 19.56 -19.76 7.48
C ALA A 103 18.37 -20.44 6.79
N SER A 104 18.14 -21.72 7.08
CA SER A 104 16.90 -22.42 6.70
C SER A 104 16.15 -22.72 7.99
N GLY A 105 15.03 -22.02 8.21
CA GLY A 105 14.26 -22.13 9.46
C GLY A 105 13.96 -20.80 10.16
N LEU A 106 14.39 -19.65 9.63
CA LEU A 106 13.58 -18.45 9.77
C LEU A 106 12.37 -18.72 8.88
N GLY A 107 11.23 -19.08 9.48
CA GLY A 107 10.05 -19.48 8.73
C GLY A 107 9.74 -18.48 7.62
N ALA A 108 9.00 -18.93 6.60
CA ALA A 108 8.30 -17.97 5.76
C ALA A 108 7.50 -17.01 6.69
N GLY A 109 7.99 -15.78 6.84
CA GLY A 109 7.21 -14.63 7.30
C GLY A 109 7.29 -14.21 8.78
N ASP A 110 8.43 -14.31 9.49
CA ASP A 110 8.60 -13.42 10.65
C ASP A 110 8.74 -11.98 10.11
N VAL A 111 7.69 -11.19 10.33
CA VAL A 111 7.66 -9.78 9.97
C VAL A 111 8.43 -8.97 11.01
N ILE A 112 9.39 -8.16 10.57
CA ILE A 112 10.15 -7.30 11.48
C ILE A 112 9.36 -6.02 11.73
N GLY A 113 9.04 -5.76 12.99
CA GLY A 113 8.38 -4.52 13.42
C GLY A 113 9.29 -3.29 13.33
N PRO A 114 8.70 -2.07 13.40
CA PRO A 114 9.48 -0.84 13.47
C PRO A 114 10.28 -0.74 14.78
N THR A 115 11.28 0.15 14.82
CA THR A 115 12.13 0.42 16.03
C THR A 115 11.31 0.78 17.27
N GLY A 116 10.12 1.34 17.09
CA GLY A 116 9.12 1.54 18.13
C GLY A 116 7.72 1.38 17.56
N ALA A 117 6.84 0.73 18.31
CA ALA A 117 5.44 0.57 18.00
C ALA A 117 4.58 1.10 19.16
N THR A 118 3.43 1.67 18.83
CA THR A 118 2.43 2.05 19.83
C THR A 118 1.71 0.80 20.29
N ASP A 119 1.50 0.65 21.60
CA ASP A 119 0.71 -0.47 22.14
C ASP A 119 -0.67 -0.50 21.46
N ARG A 120 -1.09 -1.70 21.04
CA ARG A 120 -2.39 -1.96 20.38
C ARG A 120 -2.58 -1.26 19.01
N ALA A 121 -1.52 -0.74 18.39
CA ALA A 121 -1.59 -0.26 17.02
C ALA A 121 -1.77 -1.42 16.03
N LEU A 122 -2.44 -1.15 14.90
CA LEU A 122 -2.51 -2.10 13.80
C LEU A 122 -1.14 -2.20 13.12
N ALA A 123 -0.66 -3.42 12.89
CA ALA A 123 0.53 -3.65 12.07
C ALA A 123 0.17 -3.49 10.58
N ILE A 124 0.91 -2.64 9.87
CA ILE A 124 0.71 -2.41 8.43
C ILE A 124 2.01 -2.76 7.71
N TYR A 125 1.94 -3.45 6.56
CA TYR A 125 3.13 -3.70 5.75
C TYR A 125 3.74 -2.40 5.22
N ASP A 126 5.06 -2.30 5.31
CA ASP A 126 5.85 -1.22 4.74
C ASP A 126 6.63 -1.72 3.52
N GLY A 127 6.22 -1.27 2.33
CA GLY A 127 6.78 -1.68 1.06
C GLY A 127 6.21 -3.00 0.49
N ALA A 128 6.68 -3.35 -0.71
CA ALA A 128 6.09 -4.43 -1.51
C ALA A 128 6.61 -5.84 -1.18
N THR A 129 7.60 -5.97 -0.30
CA THR A 129 8.26 -7.26 -0.03
C THR A 129 7.49 -8.14 0.94
N GLY A 130 6.54 -7.58 1.71
CA GLY A 130 5.81 -8.27 2.76
C GLY A 130 6.66 -8.65 3.98
N LYS A 131 7.85 -8.04 4.15
CA LYS A 131 8.81 -8.42 5.21
C LYS A 131 8.96 -7.41 6.34
N ILE A 132 8.50 -6.18 6.11
CA ILE A 132 8.66 -5.06 7.04
C ILE A 132 7.27 -4.57 7.43
N LEU A 133 7.11 -4.21 8.70
CA LEU A 133 5.92 -3.53 9.21
C LEU A 133 6.23 -2.09 9.60
N GLN A 134 5.24 -1.22 9.47
CA GLN A 134 5.21 0.13 10.02
C GLN A 134 4.15 0.25 11.11
N ASN A 135 4.38 1.17 12.04
CA ASN A 135 3.44 1.51 13.11
C ASN A 135 2.29 2.34 12.54
N SER A 136 1.05 1.84 12.62
CA SER A 136 -0.10 2.64 12.23
C SER A 136 -0.42 3.72 13.25
N THR A 137 -1.18 4.72 12.83
CA THR A 137 -1.81 5.70 13.71
C THR A 137 -3.14 5.20 14.28
N ALA A 138 -3.66 4.06 13.78
CA ALA A 138 -4.89 3.45 14.24
C ALA A 138 -4.61 2.44 15.36
N THR A 139 -5.43 2.43 16.40
CA THR A 139 -5.29 1.52 17.55
C THR A 139 -6.59 0.77 17.82
N VAL A 140 -6.52 -0.43 18.38
CA VAL A 140 -7.71 -1.19 18.83
C VAL A 140 -7.79 -1.16 20.34
N THR A 141 -8.82 -0.57 20.94
CA THR A 141 -9.00 -0.51 22.40
C THR A 141 -9.35 -1.88 23.00
N SER A 142 -9.22 -2.04 24.32
CA SER A 142 -9.56 -3.30 25.02
C SER A 142 -11.03 -3.68 24.93
N LEU A 143 -11.88 -2.73 24.53
CA LEU A 143 -13.30 -2.92 24.26
C LEU A 143 -13.58 -3.32 22.80
N GLY A 144 -12.54 -3.47 21.97
CA GLY A 144 -12.67 -3.84 20.56
C GLY A 144 -12.95 -2.67 19.61
N PHE A 145 -12.88 -1.42 20.09
CA PHE A 145 -13.06 -0.26 19.21
C PHE A 145 -11.79 0.05 18.42
N LEU A 146 -11.94 0.26 17.11
CA LEU A 146 -10.92 0.88 16.27
C LEU A 146 -10.92 2.39 16.53
N THR A 147 -9.81 2.93 17.02
CA THR A 147 -9.56 4.36 17.16
C THR A 147 -8.59 4.78 16.06
N ALA A 148 -9.12 5.48 15.06
CA ALA A 148 -8.39 6.09 13.95
C ALA A 148 -8.93 7.52 13.74
N ASN A 149 -8.32 8.30 12.84
CA ASN A 149 -8.84 9.63 12.46
C ASN A 149 -10.22 9.61 11.75
N GLY A 150 -10.82 8.42 11.62
CA GLY A 150 -12.09 8.15 10.94
C GLY A 150 -12.00 6.86 10.12
N LEU A 151 -13.12 6.50 9.48
CA LEU A 151 -13.14 5.54 8.38
C LEU A 151 -13.23 6.32 7.08
N THR A 152 -12.15 6.32 6.30
CA THR A 152 -12.11 7.01 5.01
C THR A 152 -12.61 6.09 3.92
N PHE A 153 -13.63 6.51 3.19
CA PHE A 153 -14.08 5.86 1.97
C PHE A 153 -13.36 6.47 0.76
N PRO A 154 -12.95 5.65 -0.23
CA PRO A 154 -12.34 6.17 -1.45
C PRO A 154 -13.36 6.97 -2.28
N ALA A 155 -12.88 7.94 -3.07
CA ALA A 155 -13.74 8.76 -3.93
C ALA A 155 -14.50 7.94 -4.99
N THR A 156 -13.94 6.79 -5.40
CA THR A 156 -14.65 5.79 -6.19
C THR A 156 -15.20 4.74 -5.25
N GLN A 157 -16.52 4.56 -5.23
CA GLN A 157 -17.19 3.51 -4.45
C GLN A 157 -16.53 2.14 -4.66
N VAL A 158 -16.34 1.40 -3.56
CA VAL A 158 -15.92 -0.01 -3.61
C VAL A 158 -17.17 -0.86 -3.40
N SER A 159 -17.95 -1.05 -4.47
CA SER A 159 -19.28 -1.65 -4.40
C SER A 159 -19.30 -3.04 -3.75
N SER A 160 -20.29 -3.26 -2.88
CA SER A 160 -20.59 -4.56 -2.25
C SER A 160 -22.04 -4.97 -2.50
N ALA A 161 -22.25 -6.23 -2.90
CA ALA A 161 -23.58 -6.81 -3.04
C ALA A 161 -24.12 -7.41 -1.72
N ASP A 162 -23.30 -7.45 -0.66
CA ASP A 162 -23.74 -7.95 0.65
C ASP A 162 -24.55 -6.88 1.39
N ALA A 163 -25.78 -7.21 1.76
CA ALA A 163 -26.71 -6.31 2.43
C ALA A 163 -26.21 -5.78 3.79
N ASN A 164 -25.20 -6.41 4.37
CA ASN A 164 -24.64 -6.02 5.68
C ASN A 164 -23.30 -5.27 5.57
N THR A 165 -22.91 -4.86 4.38
CA THR A 165 -21.71 -4.06 4.16
C THR A 165 -22.06 -2.60 3.91
N LEU A 166 -21.51 -1.69 4.72
CA LEU A 166 -21.47 -0.27 4.38
C LEU A 166 -20.27 -0.03 3.46
N ASP A 167 -20.54 0.18 2.18
CA ASP A 167 -19.54 0.21 1.11
C ASP A 167 -19.32 1.62 0.51
N ASP A 168 -20.17 2.58 0.88
CA ASP A 168 -20.14 3.93 0.34
C ASP A 168 -20.46 5.02 1.38
N TYR A 169 -19.72 6.13 1.30
CA TYR A 169 -19.99 7.37 1.99
C TYR A 169 -19.43 8.55 1.17
N GLU A 170 -20.30 9.44 0.74
CA GLU A 170 -19.93 10.63 -0.04
C GLU A 170 -20.70 11.86 0.44
N GLU A 171 -20.00 12.96 0.71
CA GLU A 171 -20.62 14.27 0.92
C GLU A 171 -20.21 15.21 -0.21
N GLY A 172 -21.15 16.02 -0.69
CA GLY A 172 -20.84 16.93 -1.78
C GLY A 172 -21.89 17.99 -2.03
N THR A 173 -21.62 18.80 -3.05
CA THR A 173 -22.56 19.80 -3.58
C THR A 173 -23.07 19.38 -4.95
N PHE A 174 -24.27 19.83 -5.30
CA PHE A 174 -24.83 19.66 -6.64
C PHE A 174 -25.59 20.92 -7.08
N THR A 175 -25.83 21.06 -8.39
CA THR A 175 -26.51 22.23 -8.97
C THR A 175 -27.91 21.84 -9.42
N PRO A 176 -28.95 22.05 -8.59
CA PRO A 176 -30.32 21.74 -8.96
C PRO A 176 -30.87 22.75 -9.98
N TYR A 177 -31.79 22.32 -10.85
CA TYR A 177 -32.46 23.22 -11.79
C TYR A 177 -33.89 22.76 -12.08
N TYR A 178 -34.78 23.70 -12.38
CA TYR A 178 -36.10 23.41 -12.92
C TYR A 178 -35.97 22.81 -14.32
N TYR A 179 -36.68 21.71 -14.53
CA TYR A 179 -36.78 21.00 -15.81
C TYR A 179 -38.23 20.64 -16.10
N GLY A 180 -38.60 20.67 -17.35
CA GLY A 180 -39.91 20.27 -17.86
C GLY A 180 -39.88 20.30 -19.37
N GLN A 181 -40.81 19.62 -20.02
CA GLN A 181 -40.82 19.56 -21.48
C GLN A 181 -40.94 20.95 -22.13
N ASP A 182 -41.70 21.86 -21.52
CA ASP A 182 -41.84 23.25 -22.00
C ASP A 182 -40.53 24.04 -21.85
N ILE A 183 -39.73 23.76 -20.82
CA ILE A 183 -38.40 24.38 -20.64
C ILE A 183 -37.42 23.81 -21.67
N PHE A 184 -37.44 22.49 -21.88
CA PHE A 184 -36.59 21.81 -22.86
C PHE A 184 -36.87 22.26 -24.30
N ASN A 185 -38.16 22.47 -24.63
CA ASN A 185 -38.59 22.94 -25.95
C ASN A 185 -38.30 24.44 -26.17
N GLY A 186 -37.88 25.18 -25.13
CA GLY A 186 -37.62 26.62 -25.20
C GLY A 186 -38.86 27.50 -25.07
N ASP A 187 -40.02 26.93 -24.76
CA ASP A 187 -41.27 27.68 -24.51
C ASP A 187 -41.22 28.47 -23.21
N ILE A 188 -40.38 28.03 -22.26
CA ILE A 188 -40.10 28.69 -21.00
C ILE A 188 -38.59 28.83 -20.83
N THR A 189 -38.11 30.06 -20.69
CA THR A 189 -36.72 30.36 -20.34
C THR A 189 -36.62 30.77 -18.88
N ILE A 190 -35.79 30.05 -18.11
CA ILE A 190 -35.56 30.31 -16.69
C ILE A 190 -34.15 30.87 -16.51
N THR A 191 -34.06 32.01 -15.83
CA THR A 191 -32.80 32.57 -15.33
C THR A 191 -32.82 32.48 -13.80
N TYR A 192 -31.77 31.91 -13.22
CA TYR A 192 -31.64 31.76 -11.76
C TYR A 192 -31.06 33.03 -11.12
N ALA A 193 -31.34 33.22 -9.83
CA ALA A 193 -30.73 34.30 -9.06
C ALA A 193 -29.22 34.06 -8.91
N SER A 194 -28.42 35.12 -9.02
CA SER A 194 -26.96 35.03 -8.83
C SER A 194 -26.57 34.68 -7.40
N THR A 195 -27.45 34.95 -6.44
CA THR A 195 -27.30 34.57 -5.03
C THR A 195 -28.47 33.67 -4.66
N PHE A 196 -28.18 32.50 -4.10
CA PHE A 196 -29.18 31.49 -3.70
C PHE A 196 -30.07 30.97 -4.85
N GLY A 197 -29.59 31.03 -6.09
CA GLY A 197 -30.35 30.58 -7.26
C GLY A 197 -30.41 29.08 -7.42
N GLN A 198 -29.27 28.39 -7.24
CA GLN A 198 -29.14 26.94 -7.42
C GLN A 198 -28.13 26.41 -6.41
N ILE A 199 -28.61 25.95 -5.26
CA ILE A 199 -27.76 25.41 -4.20
C ILE A 199 -28.25 24.02 -3.86
N GLY A 200 -27.38 23.03 -3.91
CA GLY A 200 -27.66 21.66 -3.47
C GLY A 200 -26.49 21.12 -2.67
N VAL A 201 -26.78 20.47 -1.55
CA VAL A 201 -25.81 19.71 -0.75
C VAL A 201 -26.39 18.34 -0.43
N TYR A 202 -25.54 17.32 -0.40
CA TYR A 202 -25.97 15.95 -0.13
C TYR A 202 -24.99 15.19 0.76
N ARG A 203 -25.51 14.14 1.38
CA ARG A 203 -24.75 13.12 2.11
C ARG A 203 -25.31 11.76 1.71
N LYS A 204 -24.48 10.93 1.10
CA LYS A 204 -24.77 9.54 0.76
C LYS A 204 -24.18 8.63 1.83
N ILE A 205 -24.98 7.69 2.32
CA ILE A 205 -24.60 6.65 3.28
C ILE A 205 -25.14 5.33 2.74
N GLY A 206 -24.27 4.51 2.15
CA GLY A 206 -24.69 3.36 1.34
C GLY A 206 -25.71 3.78 0.28
N ALA A 207 -26.88 3.11 0.25
CA ALA A 207 -27.95 3.42 -0.70
C ALA A 207 -28.70 4.74 -0.43
N VAL A 208 -28.60 5.33 0.77
CA VAL A 208 -29.45 6.45 1.20
C VAL A 208 -28.75 7.78 0.91
N VAL A 209 -29.42 8.67 0.19
CA VAL A 209 -28.95 10.03 -0.10
C VAL A 209 -29.85 11.03 0.61
N PHE A 210 -29.31 11.70 1.63
CA PHE A 210 -29.92 12.88 2.23
C PHE A 210 -29.51 14.11 1.45
N PHE A 211 -30.44 15.03 1.21
CA PHE A 211 -30.12 16.26 0.50
C PHE A 211 -30.90 17.46 1.06
N ASN A 212 -30.30 18.63 0.88
CA ASN A 212 -30.95 19.92 1.04
C ASN A 212 -30.69 20.72 -0.22
N LEU A 213 -31.71 21.41 -0.71
CA LEU A 213 -31.55 22.28 -1.86
C LEU A 213 -32.41 23.54 -1.78
N GLN A 214 -31.99 24.53 -2.54
CA GLN A 214 -32.71 25.77 -2.77
C GLN A 214 -32.67 26.13 -4.25
N ILE A 215 -33.82 26.55 -4.77
CA ILE A 215 -33.93 27.19 -6.08
C ILE A 215 -34.60 28.55 -5.93
N THR A 216 -34.03 29.55 -6.61
CA THR A 216 -34.61 30.90 -6.77
C THR A 216 -34.39 31.39 -8.19
N THR A 217 -35.45 31.90 -8.82
CA THR A 217 -35.34 32.51 -10.16
C THR A 217 -35.13 34.01 -10.06
N SER A 218 -34.38 34.58 -11.01
CA SER A 218 -34.26 36.02 -11.23
C SER A 218 -35.13 36.50 -12.39
N SER A 219 -35.45 35.62 -13.34
CA SER A 219 -36.34 35.90 -14.47
C SER A 219 -36.96 34.62 -15.01
N VAL A 220 -38.25 34.66 -15.32
CA VAL A 220 -38.92 33.63 -16.13
C VAL A 220 -39.61 34.29 -17.30
N VAL A 221 -39.31 33.82 -18.51
CA VAL A 221 -39.91 34.28 -19.77
C VAL A 221 -40.68 33.12 -20.38
N VAL A 222 -41.94 33.36 -20.74
CA VAL A 222 -42.82 32.38 -21.37
C VAL A 222 -43.15 32.87 -22.78
N THR A 223 -42.81 32.06 -23.78
CA THR A 223 -43.04 32.35 -25.21
C THR A 223 -43.93 31.30 -25.90
N GLY A 224 -44.22 30.18 -25.23
CA GLY A 224 -44.98 29.08 -25.80
C GLY A 224 -45.87 28.38 -24.77
N THR A 225 -45.89 27.04 -24.83
CA THR A 225 -46.76 26.22 -23.98
C THR A 225 -46.31 26.21 -22.51
N THR A 226 -47.27 25.96 -21.60
CA THR A 226 -47.05 25.95 -20.14
C THR A 226 -47.80 24.81 -19.45
N SER A 227 -48.04 23.72 -20.20
CA SER A 227 -48.93 22.63 -19.79
C SER A 227 -48.18 21.44 -19.20
N ASN A 228 -46.86 21.34 -19.40
CA ASN A 228 -46.09 20.19 -18.94
C ASN A 228 -45.56 20.41 -17.52
N ALA A 229 -45.42 19.30 -16.80
CA ALA A 229 -44.98 19.30 -15.42
C ALA A 229 -43.54 19.81 -15.27
N ILE A 230 -43.33 20.62 -14.23
CA ILE A 230 -42.02 21.08 -13.77
C ILE A 230 -41.52 20.15 -12.68
N SER A 231 -40.28 19.74 -12.84
CA SER A 231 -39.50 18.92 -11.93
C SER A 231 -38.23 19.65 -11.52
N ILE A 232 -37.59 19.18 -10.46
CA ILE A 232 -36.23 19.61 -10.10
C ILE A 232 -35.26 18.50 -10.48
N TYR A 233 -34.40 18.82 -11.44
CA TYR A 233 -33.36 17.95 -11.98
C TYR A 233 -32.01 18.24 -11.32
N GLY A 234 -31.05 17.34 -11.56
CA GLY A 234 -29.66 17.50 -11.12
C GLY A 234 -29.37 16.86 -9.77
N LEU A 235 -30.20 15.93 -9.31
CA LEU A 235 -29.84 15.10 -8.16
C LEU A 235 -28.49 14.40 -8.41
N PRO A 236 -27.65 14.23 -7.38
CA PRO A 236 -26.28 13.73 -7.55
C PRO A 236 -26.24 12.28 -8.07
N PHE A 237 -27.27 11.49 -7.78
CA PHE A 237 -27.38 10.08 -8.20
C PHE A 237 -28.77 9.78 -8.73
N SER A 238 -28.87 8.77 -9.60
CA SER A 238 -30.15 8.20 -10.01
C SER A 238 -30.85 7.49 -8.85
N GLY A 239 -32.13 7.75 -8.69
CA GLY A 239 -32.95 7.11 -7.68
C GLY A 239 -33.20 5.62 -7.95
N LEU A 240 -33.64 4.92 -6.93
CA LEU A 240 -34.01 3.52 -6.97
C LEU A 240 -35.36 3.36 -7.68
N SER A 241 -35.39 2.42 -8.63
CA SER A 241 -36.61 2.01 -9.32
C SER A 241 -37.14 0.71 -8.74
N LEU A 242 -38.20 0.79 -7.93
CA LEU A 242 -38.96 -0.38 -7.49
C LEU A 242 -40.44 -0.20 -7.85
N PRO A 243 -41.14 -1.25 -8.31
CA PRO A 243 -42.57 -1.18 -8.60
C PRO A 243 -43.35 -0.66 -7.39
N GLY A 244 -44.10 0.43 -7.59
CA GLY A 244 -44.95 1.04 -6.55
C GLY A 244 -44.22 1.87 -5.50
N LEU A 245 -42.89 2.05 -5.59
CA LEU A 245 -42.14 2.93 -4.70
C LEU A 245 -42.11 4.37 -5.25
N ALA A 246 -42.69 5.30 -4.48
CA ALA A 246 -42.49 6.73 -4.66
C ALA A 246 -41.72 7.27 -3.45
N GLN A 247 -40.66 8.03 -3.70
CA GLN A 247 -39.79 8.56 -2.67
C GLN A 247 -40.13 10.03 -2.43
N VAL A 248 -40.67 10.33 -1.26
CA VAL A 248 -41.27 11.64 -0.94
C VAL A 248 -40.19 12.64 -0.54
N VAL A 249 -40.35 13.86 -1.04
CA VAL A 249 -39.48 15.00 -0.76
C VAL A 249 -40.29 16.06 -0.02
N ALA A 250 -39.73 16.61 1.07
CA ALA A 250 -40.39 17.64 1.86
C ALA A 250 -40.07 19.03 1.31
N ILE A 251 -41.11 19.86 1.16
CA ILE A 251 -41.01 21.23 0.68
C ILE A 251 -41.40 22.18 1.82
N PRO A 252 -40.49 22.49 2.75
CA PRO A 252 -40.79 23.31 3.93
C PRO A 252 -41.02 24.79 3.62
N TYR A 253 -40.52 25.30 2.48
CA TYR A 253 -40.63 26.71 2.16
C TYR A 253 -40.85 26.94 0.66
N THR A 254 -41.83 27.79 0.37
CA THR A 254 -42.07 28.33 -0.96
C THR A 254 -42.53 29.78 -0.87
N ALA A 255 -42.09 30.63 -1.80
CA ALA A 255 -42.52 32.03 -1.87
C ALA A 255 -42.49 32.58 -3.29
N ASN A 256 -43.29 33.62 -3.53
CA ASN A 256 -43.32 34.40 -4.77
C ASN A 256 -43.63 33.55 -6.01
N TRP A 257 -44.76 32.84 -5.95
CA TRP A 257 -45.36 32.06 -7.05
C TRP A 257 -46.63 32.77 -7.56
N THR A 258 -46.99 32.60 -8.83
CA THR A 258 -48.11 33.35 -9.45
C THR A 258 -49.45 32.87 -8.91
N THR A 259 -49.63 31.56 -8.82
CA THR A 259 -50.91 30.94 -8.47
C THR A 259 -50.71 29.91 -7.38
N ASN A 260 -50.19 28.74 -7.75
CA ASN A 260 -49.97 27.63 -6.83
C ASN A 260 -48.47 27.40 -6.64
N ALA A 261 -48.04 27.32 -5.37
CA ALA A 261 -46.68 26.98 -5.01
C ALA A 261 -46.56 25.46 -4.72
N PRO A 262 -45.39 24.83 -5.00
CA PRO A 262 -45.20 23.42 -4.70
C PRO A 262 -45.28 23.14 -3.21
N SER A 263 -46.03 22.12 -2.83
CA SER A 263 -46.16 21.68 -1.43
C SER A 263 -45.70 20.24 -1.22
N ILE A 264 -45.53 19.47 -2.30
CA ILE A 264 -45.17 18.05 -2.30
C ILE A 264 -44.22 17.80 -3.46
N GLY A 265 -43.18 16.98 -3.25
CA GLY A 265 -42.37 16.43 -4.33
C GLY A 265 -42.27 14.91 -4.21
N TYR A 266 -42.16 14.22 -5.34
CA TYR A 266 -41.84 12.79 -5.32
C TYR A 266 -40.91 12.39 -6.47
N LEU A 267 -40.04 11.43 -6.18
CA LEU A 267 -39.19 10.74 -7.14
C LEU A 267 -39.76 9.35 -7.42
N ILE A 268 -39.83 8.97 -8.70
CA ILE A 268 -40.23 7.64 -9.15
C ILE A 268 -39.25 7.16 -10.22
N GLY A 269 -38.81 5.92 -10.08
CA GLY A 269 -37.97 5.26 -11.08
C GLY A 269 -36.49 5.64 -11.01
N ALA A 270 -35.73 5.20 -12.01
CA ALA A 270 -34.30 5.40 -12.11
C ALA A 270 -33.94 6.78 -12.67
N THR A 271 -34.37 7.83 -11.99
CA THR A 271 -34.20 9.23 -12.42
C THR A 271 -33.35 10.03 -11.45
N ASN A 272 -32.73 11.10 -11.93
CA ASN A 272 -31.99 12.08 -11.12
C ASN A 272 -32.79 13.38 -10.92
N TYR A 273 -34.12 13.24 -10.83
CA TYR A 273 -35.05 14.34 -10.62
C TYR A 273 -36.28 13.89 -9.82
N PHE A 274 -36.95 14.86 -9.21
CA PHE A 274 -38.27 14.66 -8.62
C PHE A 274 -39.25 15.69 -9.18
N SER A 275 -40.51 15.30 -9.32
CA SER A 275 -41.56 16.16 -9.85
C SER A 275 -42.24 16.96 -8.74
N LEU A 276 -42.67 18.19 -9.05
CA LEU A 276 -43.26 19.12 -8.10
C LEU A 276 -44.79 19.13 -8.21
N PHE A 277 -45.47 19.15 -7.07
CA PHE A 277 -46.92 19.14 -6.96
C PHE A 277 -47.41 20.13 -5.91
N TYR A 278 -48.62 20.64 -6.10
CA TYR A 278 -49.35 21.40 -5.10
C TYR A 278 -50.65 20.69 -4.72
N LYS A 279 -51.12 20.90 -3.49
CA LYS A 279 -52.48 20.50 -3.09
C LYS A 279 -53.50 21.44 -3.74
N THR A 280 -54.56 20.87 -4.32
CA THR A 280 -55.58 21.66 -5.04
C THR A 280 -56.43 22.56 -4.14
N ALA A 281 -56.37 22.35 -2.82
CA ALA A 281 -56.92 23.20 -1.77
C ALA A 281 -56.15 22.95 -0.45
N PRO A 282 -56.25 23.81 0.58
CA PRO A 282 -55.49 23.69 1.84
C PRO A 282 -55.57 22.30 2.51
N ASN A 283 -56.73 21.63 2.43
CA ASN A 283 -56.97 20.30 2.98
C ASN A 283 -57.29 19.25 1.91
N ALA A 284 -56.90 19.50 0.65
CA ALA A 284 -57.18 18.56 -0.43
C ALA A 284 -56.43 17.24 -0.25
N ILE A 285 -57.12 16.15 -0.57
CA ILE A 285 -56.55 14.80 -0.75
C ILE A 285 -56.01 14.59 -2.17
N SER A 286 -56.32 15.51 -3.09
CA SER A 286 -55.81 15.52 -4.46
C SER A 286 -54.69 16.54 -4.64
N SER A 287 -53.77 16.21 -5.52
CA SER A 287 -52.67 17.07 -5.94
C SER A 287 -52.68 17.28 -7.45
N SER A 288 -51.98 18.32 -7.90
CA SER A 288 -51.75 18.59 -9.33
C SER A 288 -50.30 19.01 -9.53
N ALA A 289 -49.76 18.69 -10.70
CA ALA A 289 -48.38 19.03 -11.02
C ALA A 289 -48.20 20.55 -11.09
N ILE A 290 -47.05 21.04 -10.64
CA ILE A 290 -46.61 22.39 -10.98
C ILE A 290 -46.33 22.42 -12.47
N VAL A 291 -46.83 23.44 -13.14
CA VAL A 291 -46.61 23.67 -14.59
C VAL A 291 -46.13 25.10 -14.81
N GLY A 292 -45.77 25.43 -16.06
CA GLY A 292 -45.21 26.74 -16.42
C GLY A 292 -46.06 27.94 -15.97
N SER A 293 -47.39 27.81 -16.00
CA SER A 293 -48.32 28.89 -15.62
C SER A 293 -48.35 29.18 -14.11
N ASN A 294 -47.76 28.30 -13.29
CA ASN A 294 -47.60 28.56 -11.85
C ASN A 294 -46.39 29.44 -11.55
N LEU A 295 -45.37 29.46 -12.42
CA LEU A 295 -44.18 30.29 -12.25
C LEU A 295 -44.52 31.78 -12.38
N THR A 296 -43.94 32.61 -11.51
CA THR A 296 -43.92 34.07 -11.63
C THR A 296 -42.94 34.48 -12.71
N THR A 297 -43.48 35.20 -13.69
CA THR A 297 -42.76 35.74 -14.86
C THR A 297 -42.18 37.11 -14.57
N GLY A 298 -41.25 37.55 -15.43
CA GLY A 298 -40.56 38.82 -15.28
C GLY A 298 -39.40 38.77 -14.29
N SER A 299 -38.74 39.91 -14.10
CA SER A 299 -37.55 40.01 -13.25
C SER A 299 -37.90 40.12 -11.76
N GLY A 300 -37.12 39.49 -10.89
CA GLY A 300 -37.27 39.56 -9.44
C GLY A 300 -36.83 38.29 -8.73
N PHE A 301 -36.84 38.30 -7.39
CA PHE A 301 -36.53 37.13 -6.55
C PHE A 301 -37.76 36.23 -6.39
N ASN A 302 -38.06 35.48 -7.45
CA ASN A 302 -39.32 34.76 -7.61
C ASN A 302 -39.13 33.24 -7.59
N ASN A 303 -40.25 32.51 -7.48
CA ASN A 303 -40.31 31.05 -7.57
C ASN A 303 -39.35 30.36 -6.58
N GLN A 304 -39.32 30.87 -5.36
CA GLN A 304 -38.45 30.37 -4.30
C GLN A 304 -38.97 29.03 -3.80
N VAL A 305 -38.06 28.08 -3.67
CA VAL A 305 -38.33 26.74 -3.14
C VAL A 305 -37.12 26.27 -2.34
N TRP A 306 -37.34 25.90 -1.08
CA TRP A 306 -36.35 25.20 -0.25
C TRP A 306 -36.86 23.83 0.08
N ILE A 307 -35.98 22.86 -0.06
CA ILE A 307 -36.32 21.44 -0.02
C ILE A 307 -35.32 20.69 0.83
N THR A 308 -35.83 19.76 1.60
CA THR A 308 -35.05 18.75 2.31
C THR A 308 -35.67 17.39 2.03
N GLY A 309 -34.85 16.37 1.88
CA GLY A 309 -35.36 15.04 1.55
C GLY A 309 -34.33 13.95 1.67
N MET A 310 -34.82 12.73 1.48
CA MET A 310 -33.99 11.56 1.30
C MET A 310 -34.51 10.74 0.12
N TYR A 311 -33.61 10.06 -0.59
CA TYR A 311 -33.98 9.06 -1.58
C TYR A 311 -32.93 7.93 -1.58
N LEU A 312 -33.34 6.79 -2.09
CA LEU A 312 -32.54 5.58 -2.25
C LEU A 312 -31.96 5.57 -3.66
N THR A 313 -30.74 5.08 -3.81
CA THR A 313 -30.08 4.74 -5.08
C THR A 313 -29.94 3.22 -5.20
N ALA A 314 -29.58 2.73 -6.39
CA ALA A 314 -28.99 1.40 -6.48
C ALA A 314 -27.61 1.40 -5.77
N THR A 315 -27.27 0.29 -5.11
CA THR A 315 -25.95 0.02 -4.51
C THR A 315 -25.04 -0.69 -5.50
#